data_AF-A0A4Q3L9A8-F1
#
_entry.id   AF-A0A4Q3L9A8-F1
#
_cell.length_a   1.000
_cell.length_b   1.000
_cell.length_c   1.000
_cell.angle_alpha   90.00
_cell.angle_beta   90.00
_cell.angle_gamma   90.00
#
_symmetry.space_group_name_H-M   'P 1'
#
loop_
_entity.id
_entity.type
_entity.pdbx_description
1 polymer ?
#
loop_
_entity_poly.entity_id
_entity_poly.type
_entity_poly.pdbx_seq_one_letter_code
_entity_poly.pdbx_strand_id
1 'polypeptide(L)'
;MPSWRAWRACVPNSTRQGSMASRRSRGPSKAGRTPSTRCSTRSMAPRRCCRPRPERPGPVALVETNVISELMRRAPDAQVLRWLERTPQIAVSVITVDEIVFGLTRRALQPLRQRFDEFLANLQVLDIDHRIARRAGELRGALAARGIARSQPDMLIAA
;
A
#
# COMPACT_ATOMS: atom_id res chain seq x y z
N MET A 1 5.11 2.01 -7.48
CA MET A 1 4.46 0.79 -7.99
C MET A 1 3.73 0.13 -6.84
N PRO A 2 2.50 -0.43 -7.00
CA PRO A 2 1.78 -1.01 -5.88
C PRO A 2 2.57 -2.21 -5.36
N SER A 3 3.05 -2.10 -4.13
CA SER A 3 3.97 -3.03 -3.49
C SER A 3 3.44 -4.47 -3.43
N TRP A 4 2.10 -4.64 -3.42
CA TRP A 4 1.45 -5.94 -3.47
C TRP A 4 1.66 -6.72 -4.79
N ARG A 5 1.75 -6.04 -5.95
CA ARG A 5 1.95 -6.70 -7.26
C ARG A 5 3.35 -7.31 -7.34
N ALA A 6 4.35 -6.57 -6.85
CA ALA A 6 5.72 -7.04 -6.73
C ALA A 6 5.82 -8.20 -5.74
N TRP A 7 5.17 -8.09 -4.57
CA TRP A 7 5.09 -9.18 -3.60
C TRP A 7 4.51 -10.46 -4.21
N ARG A 8 3.41 -10.38 -4.97
CA ARG A 8 2.79 -11.56 -5.62
C ARG A 8 3.68 -12.18 -6.70
N ALA A 9 4.47 -11.38 -7.42
CA ALA A 9 5.45 -11.88 -8.39
C ALA A 9 6.63 -12.59 -7.72
N CYS A 10 6.96 -12.24 -6.47
CA CYS A 10 8.00 -12.89 -5.67
C CYS A 10 7.51 -14.14 -4.92
N VAL A 11 6.20 -14.42 -4.89
CA VAL A 11 5.67 -15.68 -4.34
C VAL A 11 6.03 -16.80 -5.32
N PRO A 12 6.83 -17.82 -4.92
CA PRO A 12 7.19 -18.91 -5.80
C PRO A 12 5.93 -19.65 -6.27
N ASN A 13 5.58 -19.46 -7.54
CA ASN A 13 4.63 -20.32 -8.21
C ASN A 13 5.37 -21.64 -8.43
N SER A 14 5.13 -22.66 -7.59
CA SER A 14 5.75 -23.97 -7.77
C SER A 14 5.10 -24.69 -8.96
N THR A 15 5.18 -24.12 -10.16
CA THR A 15 4.92 -24.82 -11.42
C THR A 15 5.56 -24.07 -12.60
N ARG A 16 6.41 -24.81 -13.32
CA ARG A 16 6.99 -24.60 -14.67
C ARG A 16 8.40 -24.00 -14.77
N GLN A 17 9.33 -24.94 -14.88
CA GLN A 17 10.43 -25.02 -15.85
C GLN A 17 10.23 -24.17 -17.12
N GLY A 18 11.32 -23.58 -17.62
CA GLY A 18 11.49 -23.39 -19.06
C GLY A 18 12.21 -22.13 -19.53
N SER A 19 13.54 -22.26 -19.67
CA SER A 19 14.37 -21.70 -20.75
C SER A 19 14.73 -20.20 -20.81
N MET A 20 16.02 -19.98 -20.50
CA MET A 20 16.96 -19.03 -21.10
C MET A 20 16.63 -18.56 -22.53
N ALA A 21 16.77 -17.25 -22.76
CA ALA A 21 17.32 -16.70 -23.99
C ALA A 21 18.09 -15.39 -23.71
N SER A 22 19.26 -15.30 -24.31
CA SER A 22 20.38 -14.42 -23.97
C SER A 22 20.39 -13.06 -24.66
N ARG A 23 20.93 -12.06 -23.93
CA ARG A 23 21.75 -10.90 -24.33
C ARG A 23 21.85 -10.55 -25.83
N ARG A 24 21.77 -9.25 -26.14
CA ARG A 24 22.91 -8.48 -26.69
C ARG A 24 22.69 -6.96 -26.63
N SER A 25 23.80 -6.30 -26.30
CA SER A 25 24.09 -4.87 -26.22
C SER A 25 24.57 -4.31 -27.56
N ARG A 26 24.51 -2.97 -27.73
CA ARG A 26 25.53 -2.09 -28.37
C ARG A 26 25.01 -0.63 -28.48
N GLY A 27 25.75 0.35 -27.96
CA GLY A 27 25.70 1.78 -28.34
C GLY A 27 26.66 2.07 -29.51
N PRO A 28 27.32 3.24 -29.65
CA PRO A 28 27.08 4.64 -29.19
C PRO A 28 27.19 5.65 -30.38
N SER A 29 27.52 6.95 -30.13
CA SER A 29 28.05 8.02 -31.06
C SER A 29 27.05 9.12 -31.45
N LYS A 30 27.32 10.45 -31.56
CA LYS A 30 28.49 11.33 -31.36
C LYS A 30 28.01 12.81 -31.29
N ALA A 31 28.94 13.69 -30.93
CA ALA A 31 28.88 15.13 -30.69
C ALA A 31 28.54 16.04 -31.89
N GLY A 32 28.15 17.30 -31.59
CA GLY A 32 28.69 18.47 -32.30
C GLY A 32 27.84 19.74 -32.39
N ARG A 33 28.46 20.85 -31.95
CA ARG A 33 28.36 22.26 -32.41
C ARG A 33 27.42 23.25 -31.68
N THR A 34 28.10 24.19 -31.01
CA THR A 34 27.75 25.60 -30.75
C THR A 34 27.76 26.40 -32.08
N PRO A 35 27.10 27.59 -32.22
CA PRO A 35 27.56 28.84 -31.57
C PRO A 35 26.52 29.91 -31.20
N SER A 36 26.85 30.62 -30.11
CA SER A 36 26.87 32.09 -29.95
C SER A 36 25.58 32.95 -29.89
N THR A 37 25.61 33.81 -28.87
CA THR A 37 25.18 35.23 -28.83
C THR A 37 23.68 35.53 -28.89
N ARG A 38 23.11 36.05 -27.80
CA ARG A 38 23.13 37.49 -27.51
C ARG A 38 22.46 37.80 -26.17
N CYS A 39 23.17 38.60 -25.39
CA CYS A 39 22.70 39.20 -24.14
C CYS A 39 21.50 40.11 -24.42
N SER A 40 20.38 39.88 -23.74
CA SER A 40 19.39 40.93 -23.50
C SER A 40 18.98 40.86 -22.03
N THR A 41 19.57 41.76 -21.24
CA THR A 41 19.14 42.03 -19.87
C THR A 41 17.82 42.77 -19.91
N ARG A 42 16.71 42.03 -19.96
CA ARG A 42 15.41 42.54 -19.51
C ARG A 42 15.22 42.11 -18.08
N SER A 43 15.22 43.09 -17.18
CA SER A 43 14.88 42.98 -15.77
C SER A 43 13.66 42.06 -15.58
N MET A 44 13.90 40.84 -15.08
CA MET A 44 12.85 39.97 -14.59
C MET A 44 12.84 40.12 -13.07
N ALA A 45 11.84 40.83 -12.56
CA ALA A 45 11.41 40.67 -11.17
C ALA A 45 11.32 39.15 -10.88
N PRO A 46 11.77 38.68 -9.71
CA PRO A 46 11.73 37.25 -9.41
C PRO A 46 10.27 36.82 -9.51
N ARG A 47 9.96 36.08 -10.59
CA ARG A 47 8.70 35.37 -10.70
C ARG A 47 8.64 34.55 -9.43
N ARG A 48 7.66 34.80 -8.55
CA ARG A 48 7.37 33.88 -7.46
C ARG A 48 7.32 32.51 -8.12
N CYS A 49 8.33 31.69 -7.85
CA CYS A 49 8.30 30.32 -8.29
C CYS A 49 7.03 29.76 -7.68
N CYS A 50 6.01 29.56 -8.52
CA CYS A 50 4.87 28.74 -8.17
C CYS A 50 5.50 27.41 -7.76
N ARG A 51 5.71 27.22 -6.46
CA ARG A 51 6.17 25.92 -5.96
C ARG A 51 5.13 24.94 -6.49
N PRO A 52 5.52 23.90 -7.24
CA PRO A 52 4.58 22.86 -7.60
C PRO A 52 3.93 22.39 -6.30
N ARG A 53 2.59 22.40 -6.26
CA ARG A 53 1.88 21.83 -5.10
C ARG A 53 2.39 20.40 -4.96
N PRO A 54 2.79 19.95 -3.75
CA PRO A 54 3.11 18.55 -3.56
C PRO A 54 1.91 17.75 -4.06
N GLU A 55 2.17 16.83 -4.99
CA GLU A 55 1.14 15.94 -5.53
C GLU A 55 0.46 15.26 -4.34
N ARG A 56 -0.86 15.44 -4.23
CA ARG A 56 -1.61 14.75 -3.17
C ARG A 56 -1.53 13.26 -3.50
N PRO A 57 -1.01 12.42 -2.60
CA PRO A 57 -1.08 10.98 -2.81
C PRO A 57 -2.54 10.61 -3.07
N GLY A 58 -2.77 9.75 -4.07
CA GLY A 58 -4.10 9.27 -4.40
C GLY A 58 -4.79 8.63 -3.18
N PRO A 59 -6.11 8.46 -3.21
CA PRO A 59 -6.86 7.90 -2.09
C PRO A 59 -6.29 6.54 -1.69
N VAL A 60 -6.03 6.37 -0.39
CA VAL A 60 -5.57 5.11 0.20
C VAL A 60 -6.78 4.38 0.75
N ALA A 61 -6.96 3.12 0.37
CA ALA A 61 -8.00 2.28 0.94
C ALA A 61 -7.49 1.59 2.22
N LEU A 62 -8.13 1.88 3.35
CA LEU A 62 -7.93 1.10 4.57
C LEU A 62 -8.62 -0.26 4.40
N VAL A 63 -7.87 -1.34 4.54
CA VAL A 63 -8.38 -2.71 4.38
C VAL A 63 -8.39 -3.47 5.69
N GLU A 64 -9.43 -4.26 5.88
CA GLU A 64 -9.63 -5.09 7.07
C GLU A 64 -8.95 -6.47 6.93
N THR A 65 -8.98 -7.22 8.03
CA THR A 65 -8.46 -8.58 8.17
C THR A 65 -8.98 -9.55 7.11
N ASN A 66 -10.24 -9.42 6.69
CA ASN A 66 -10.82 -10.30 5.66
C ASN A 66 -10.14 -10.14 4.30
N VAL A 67 -9.89 -8.89 3.88
CA VAL A 67 -9.22 -8.61 2.60
C VAL A 67 -7.79 -9.14 2.65
N ILE A 68 -7.06 -8.89 3.73
CA ILE A 68 -5.68 -9.36 3.86
C ILE A 68 -5.60 -10.88 3.90
N SER A 69 -6.42 -11.53 4.72
CA SER A 69 -6.45 -12.99 4.81
C SER A 69 -6.80 -13.64 3.48
N GLU A 70 -7.70 -13.05 2.69
CA GLU A 70 -8.02 -13.51 1.33
C GLU A 70 -6.84 -13.31 0.37
N LEU A 71 -6.15 -12.16 0.42
CA LEU A 71 -4.94 -11.91 -0.38
C LEU A 71 -3.78 -12.86 -0.06
N MET A 72 -3.72 -13.37 1.17
CA MET A 72 -2.70 -14.34 1.60
C MET A 72 -2.97 -15.77 1.12
N ARG A 73 -4.18 -16.07 0.63
CA ARG A 73 -4.52 -17.40 0.12
C ARG A 73 -3.72 -17.73 -1.13
N ARG A 74 -3.50 -19.03 -1.36
CA ARG A 74 -2.85 -19.52 -2.57
C ARG A 74 -3.60 -19.12 -3.85
N ALA A 75 -4.92 -19.11 -3.79
CA ALA A 75 -5.80 -18.65 -4.84
C ALA A 75 -6.85 -17.69 -4.22
N PRO A 76 -6.57 -16.38 -4.20
CA PRO A 76 -7.54 -15.36 -3.76
C PRO A 76 -8.72 -15.25 -4.70
N ASP A 77 -9.86 -14.81 -4.17
CA ASP A 77 -11.04 -14.50 -4.96
C ASP A 77 -10.74 -13.47 -6.08
N ALA A 78 -11.19 -13.78 -7.29
CA ALA A 78 -10.95 -12.95 -8.46
C ALA A 78 -11.60 -11.55 -8.36
N GLN A 79 -12.68 -11.39 -7.58
CA GLN A 79 -13.30 -10.10 -7.29
C GLN A 79 -12.38 -9.23 -6.43
N VAL A 80 -11.74 -9.80 -5.41
CA VAL A 80 -10.77 -9.10 -4.56
C VAL A 80 -9.57 -8.65 -5.38
N LEU A 81 -9.09 -9.52 -6.28
CA LEU A 81 -8.01 -9.17 -7.21
C LEU A 81 -8.43 -8.03 -8.15
N ARG A 82 -9.58 -8.12 -8.82
CA ARG A 82 -10.10 -7.05 -9.71
C ARG A 82 -10.33 -5.73 -8.98
N TRP A 83 -10.76 -5.79 -7.72
CA TRP A 83 -10.87 -4.60 -6.88
C TRP A 83 -9.48 -4.01 -6.62
N LEU A 84 -8.53 -4.83 -6.18
CA LEU A 84 -7.17 -4.40 -5.86
C LEU A 84 -6.42 -3.85 -7.08
N GLU A 85 -6.73 -4.30 -8.28
CA GLU A 85 -6.17 -3.76 -9.53
C GLU A 85 -6.58 -2.31 -9.80
N ARG A 86 -7.77 -1.92 -9.33
CA ARG A 86 -8.34 -0.58 -9.46
C ARG A 86 -8.04 0.31 -8.25
N THR A 87 -7.54 -0.28 -7.16
CA THR A 87 -7.17 0.43 -5.93
C THR A 87 -5.71 0.88 -6.01
N PRO A 88 -5.43 2.20 -6.03
CA PRO A 88 -4.07 2.70 -6.26
C PRO A 88 -3.13 2.41 -5.08
N GLN A 89 -3.64 2.50 -3.84
CA GLN A 89 -2.89 2.27 -2.61
C GLN A 89 -3.80 1.64 -1.56
N ILE A 90 -3.23 0.72 -0.77
CA ILE A 90 -3.90 0.10 0.38
C ILE A 90 -3.05 0.33 1.64
N ALA A 91 -3.73 0.44 2.78
CA ALA A 91 -3.13 0.50 4.11
C ALA A 91 -3.90 -0.41 5.07
N VAL A 92 -3.26 -0.79 6.16
CA VAL A 92 -3.85 -1.60 7.24
C VAL A 92 -3.75 -0.85 8.56
N SER A 93 -4.67 -1.09 9.49
CA SER A 93 -4.53 -0.60 10.87
C SER A 93 -3.61 -1.54 11.67
N VAL A 94 -2.94 -1.01 12.70
CA VAL A 94 -2.29 -1.86 13.73
C VAL A 94 -3.26 -2.85 14.39
N ILE A 95 -4.57 -2.57 14.40
CA ILE A 95 -5.60 -3.51 14.88
C ILE A 95 -5.71 -4.73 13.94
N THR A 96 -5.70 -4.51 12.63
CA THR A 96 -5.69 -5.60 11.63
C THR A 96 -4.41 -6.43 11.74
N VAL A 97 -3.27 -5.79 12.04
CA VAL A 97 -2.01 -6.52 12.31
C VAL A 97 -2.15 -7.42 13.54
N ASP A 98 -2.68 -6.89 14.65
CA ASP A 98 -2.93 -7.66 15.88
C ASP A 98 -3.81 -8.88 15.61
N GLU A 99 -4.96 -8.70 14.96
CA GLU A 99 -5.89 -9.79 14.65
C GLU A 99 -5.26 -10.90 13.81
N ILE A 100 -4.50 -10.54 12.78
CA ILE A 100 -3.83 -11.51 11.90
C ILE A 100 -2.74 -12.26 12.67
N VAL A 101 -1.87 -11.53 13.39
CA VAL A 101 -0.78 -12.15 14.16
C VAL A 101 -1.33 -13.08 15.24
N PHE A 102 -2.40 -12.68 15.94
CA PHE A 102 -3.11 -13.53 16.88
C PHE A 102 -3.61 -14.81 16.21
N GLY A 103 -4.32 -14.69 15.08
CA GLY A 103 -4.87 -15.82 14.34
C GLY A 103 -3.81 -16.81 13.85
N LEU A 104 -2.70 -16.30 13.31
CA LEU A 104 -1.58 -17.12 12.84
C LEU A 104 -0.84 -17.81 13.99
N THR A 105 -0.62 -17.10 15.10
CA THR A 105 0.06 -17.64 16.29
C THR A 105 -0.78 -18.72 16.95
N ARG A 106 -2.09 -18.48 17.13
CA ARG A 106 -3.02 -19.45 17.72
C ARG A 106 -3.09 -20.77 16.93
N ARG A 107 -2.89 -20.72 15.61
CA ARG A 107 -2.91 -21.88 14.72
C ARG A 107 -1.53 -22.47 14.44
N ALA A 108 -0.47 -21.95 15.07
CA ALA A 108 0.92 -22.36 14.86
C ALA A 108 1.39 -22.28 13.38
N LEU A 109 0.88 -21.33 12.60
CA LEU A 109 1.17 -21.18 11.17
C LEU A 109 2.41 -20.31 10.90
N GLN A 110 3.57 -20.73 11.42
CA GLN A 110 4.81 -19.95 11.34
C GLN A 110 5.24 -19.56 9.90
N PRO A 111 5.15 -20.44 8.88
CA PRO A 111 5.49 -20.06 7.51
C PRO A 111 4.58 -18.96 6.96
N LEU A 112 3.30 -18.96 7.37
CA LEU A 112 2.34 -17.94 6.92
C LEU A 112 2.57 -16.62 7.65
N ARG A 113 3.06 -16.67 8.90
CA ARG A 113 3.47 -15.48 9.65
C ARG A 113 4.65 -14.77 9.02
N GLN A 114 5.71 -15.49 8.64
CA GLN A 114 6.85 -14.90 7.94
C GLN A 114 6.42 -14.20 6.64
N ARG A 115 5.53 -14.85 5.88
CA ARG A 115 4.95 -14.25 4.65
C ARG A 115 4.13 -13.00 4.93
N PHE A 116 3.43 -12.97 6.06
CA PHE A 116 2.68 -11.78 6.49
C PHE A 116 3.63 -10.63 6.86
N ASP A 117 4.71 -10.90 7.58
CA ASP A 117 5.69 -9.89 7.96
C ASP A 117 6.37 -9.26 6.73
N GLU A 118 6.73 -10.08 5.72
CA GLU A 118 7.23 -9.61 4.41
C GLU A 118 6.20 -8.76 3.65
N PHE A 119 4.92 -9.12 3.76
CA PHE A 119 3.83 -8.37 3.17
C PHE A 119 3.61 -7.02 3.87
N LEU A 120 3.70 -6.98 5.20
CA LEU A 120 3.59 -5.74 5.98
C LEU A 120 4.74 -4.77 5.73
N ALA A 121 5.96 -5.25 5.50
CA ALA A 121 7.12 -4.40 5.17
C ALA A 121 6.89 -3.53 3.92
N ASN A 122 5.91 -3.91 3.11
CA ASN A 122 5.54 -3.28 1.84
C ASN A 122 4.26 -2.43 1.96
N LEU A 123 3.59 -2.41 3.11
CA LEU A 123 2.32 -1.72 3.33
C LEU A 123 2.49 -0.54 4.28
N GLN A 124 1.63 0.45 4.11
CA GLN A 124 1.44 1.45 5.14
C GLN A 124 0.61 0.84 6.28
N VAL A 125 1.18 0.85 7.48
CA VAL A 125 0.48 0.50 8.73
C VAL A 125 0.08 1.79 9.43
N LEU A 126 -1.19 1.92 9.78
CA LEU A 126 -1.76 3.09 10.45
C LEU A 126 -1.91 2.83 11.95
N ASP A 127 -1.32 3.72 12.75
CA ASP A 127 -1.42 3.69 14.21
C ASP A 127 -2.80 4.12 14.70
N ILE A 128 -3.12 3.71 15.93
CA ILE A 128 -4.27 4.21 16.68
C ILE A 128 -3.77 5.24 17.69
N ASP A 129 -4.18 6.49 17.50
CA ASP A 129 -3.91 7.57 18.46
C ASP A 129 -5.09 7.80 19.42
N HIS A 130 -4.91 8.73 20.36
CA HIS A 130 -5.94 9.07 21.34
C HIS A 130 -7.23 9.62 20.69
N ARG A 131 -7.15 10.23 19.50
CA ARG A 131 -8.31 10.81 18.80
C ARG A 131 -9.14 9.70 18.18
N ILE A 132 -8.49 8.74 17.53
CA ILE A 132 -9.13 7.54 16.98
C ILE A 132 -9.77 6.74 18.11
N ALA A 133 -9.04 6.51 19.20
CA ALA A 133 -9.56 5.78 20.37
C ALA A 133 -10.79 6.47 20.99
N ARG A 134 -10.76 7.81 21.14
CA ARG A 134 -11.90 8.60 21.63
C ARG A 134 -13.10 8.44 20.69
N ARG A 135 -12.90 8.61 19.39
CA ARG A 135 -13.95 8.53 18.39
C ARG A 135 -14.58 7.13 18.32
N ALA A 136 -13.77 6.08 18.38
CA ALA A 136 -14.22 4.70 18.47
C ALA A 136 -15.11 4.47 19.70
N GLY A 137 -14.72 5.01 20.86
CA GLY A 137 -15.51 4.94 22.09
C GLY A 137 -16.87 5.63 21.96
N GLU A 138 -16.90 6.84 21.39
CA GLU A 138 -18.14 7.57 21.11
C GLU A 138 -19.07 6.80 20.17
N LEU A 139 -18.54 6.29 19.06
CA LEU A 139 -19.30 5.53 18.07
C LEU A 139 -19.88 4.26 18.69
N ARG A 140 -19.05 3.51 19.44
CA ARG A 140 -19.49 2.29 20.10
C ARG A 140 -20.58 2.55 21.14
N GLY A 141 -20.42 3.61 21.94
CA GLY A 141 -21.43 4.03 22.92
C GLY A 141 -22.74 4.45 22.27
N ALA A 142 -22.68 5.24 21.19
CA ALA A 142 -23.86 5.67 20.44
C ALA A 142 -24.61 4.49 19.79
N LEU A 143 -23.88 3.51 19.26
CA LEU A 143 -24.48 2.29 18.71
C LEU A 143 -25.09 1.41 19.80
N ALA A 144 -24.40 1.23 20.93
CA ALA A 144 -24.89 0.44 22.06
C ALA A 144 -26.19 1.03 22.64
N ALA A 145 -26.29 2.36 22.78
CA ALA A 145 -27.51 3.04 23.22
C ALA A 145 -28.71 2.79 22.28
N ARG A 146 -28.46 2.39 21.03
CA ARG A 146 -29.48 2.01 20.04
C ARG A 146 -29.70 0.50 19.94
N GLY A 147 -29.14 -0.28 20.87
CA GLY A 147 -29.22 -1.75 20.85
C GLY A 147 -28.33 -2.42 19.80
N ILE A 148 -27.39 -1.69 19.18
CA ILE A 148 -26.47 -2.23 18.18
C ILE A 148 -25.13 -2.51 18.84
N ALA A 149 -24.87 -3.78 19.15
CA ALA A 149 -23.58 -4.20 19.67
C ALA A 149 -22.52 -4.25 18.55
N ARG A 150 -21.35 -3.65 18.80
CA ARG A 150 -20.16 -3.75 17.95
C ARG A 150 -18.93 -4.02 18.79
N SER A 151 -18.00 -4.79 18.23
CA SER A 151 -16.75 -5.10 18.90
C SER A 151 -15.87 -3.85 19.01
N GLN A 152 -14.91 -3.85 19.93
CA GLN A 152 -13.95 -2.76 20.04
C GLN A 152 -13.04 -2.65 18.80
N PRO A 153 -12.47 -3.74 18.24
CA PRO A 153 -11.68 -3.68 17.00
C PRO A 153 -12.42 -3.04 15.82
N ASP A 154 -13.69 -3.43 15.58
CA ASP A 154 -14.49 -2.86 14.49
C ASP A 154 -14.62 -1.33 14.61
N MET A 155 -14.80 -0.85 15.86
CA MET A 155 -14.98 0.57 16.13
C MET A 155 -13.66 1.34 16.03
N LEU A 156 -12.53 0.71 16.35
CA LEU A 156 -11.21 1.31 16.16
C LEU A 156 -10.83 1.41 14.68
N ILE A 157 -11.26 0.47 13.84
CA ILE A 157 -11.05 0.51 12.39
C ILE A 157 -11.98 1.52 11.71
N ALA A 158 -13.20 1.71 12.23
CA ALA A 158 -14.21 2.60 11.64
C ALA A 158 -14.09 4.09 12.02
N ALA A 159 -13.27 4.43 13.02
CA ALA A 159 -13.20 5.76 13.63
C ALA A 159 -12.30 6.74 12.84
#